data_AF-A0A8T5HW07-F1
#
_entry.id   AF-A0A8T5HW07-F1
#
_cell.length_a   1.000
_cell.length_b   1.000
_cell.length_c   1.000
_cell.angle_alpha   90.00
_cell.angle_beta   90.00
_cell.angle_gamma   90.00
#
_symmetry.space_group_name_H-M   'P 1'
#
loop_
_entity.id
_entity.type
_entity.pdbx_description
1 polymer ?
#
loop_
_entity_poly.entity_id
_entity_poly.type
_entity_poly.pdbx_seq_one_letter_code
_entity_poly.pdbx_strand_id
1 'polypeptide(L)'
;MNVGKIYQLPINEETAYIAGVIVGDGHISNSHKANLTKSKDYKIAIEVIDLGFLKKVETSIKSVIQTKSTIKKRPKNRGNRKSLYYFNFRNKSFYYFLTDTLGIPAGRKCSSVRIPQKIFICMSLQKHFIAGLFDTDGGIRGNTIGFTSASKLLMDDVGMILKNWGFRFYSEKWLNQKYQRNYYGIKIYKRDSDRFLKYLPLKNKEKLEKVFRHVDVPEWSNGLDNSLMKIKS
;
A
#
# COMPACT_ATOMS: atom_id res chain seq x y z
N MET A 1 27.36 14.16 -1.93
CA MET A 1 26.19 13.58 -1.23
C MET A 1 26.10 14.26 0.13
N ASN A 2 25.10 15.12 0.35
CA ASN A 2 24.95 15.89 1.60
C ASN A 2 24.59 14.96 2.76
N VAL A 3 25.59 14.55 3.53
CA VAL A 3 25.41 13.79 4.76
C VAL A 3 25.02 14.78 5.86
N GLY A 4 23.72 14.93 6.17
CA GLY A 4 23.29 15.58 7.42
C GLY A 4 22.00 16.40 7.37
N LYS A 5 21.66 17.03 6.25
CA LYS A 5 20.46 17.88 6.17
C LYS A 5 19.18 17.04 6.01
N ILE A 6 18.22 17.27 6.90
CA ILE A 6 16.85 16.81 6.76
C ILE A 6 16.14 17.83 5.86
N TYR A 7 15.52 17.33 4.80
CA TYR A 7 14.72 18.13 3.88
C TYR A 7 13.25 17.89 4.17
N GLN A 8 12.45 18.94 4.21
CA GLN A 8 11.00 18.78 4.28
C GLN A 8 10.50 18.26 2.94
N LEU A 9 9.69 17.20 2.99
CA LEU A 9 9.06 16.64 1.81
C LEU A 9 7.61 17.12 1.75
N PRO A 10 7.12 17.49 0.55
CA PRO A 10 5.76 17.97 0.39
C PRO A 10 4.76 16.83 0.64
N ILE A 11 3.61 17.18 1.19
CA ILE A 11 2.46 16.28 1.25
C ILE A 11 1.65 16.51 -0.01
N ASN A 12 1.63 15.50 -0.87
CA ASN A 12 0.97 15.53 -2.17
C ASN A 12 0.44 14.13 -2.51
N GLU A 13 -0.19 14.02 -3.67
CA GLU A 13 -0.81 12.79 -4.16
C GLU A 13 0.17 11.61 -4.23
N GLU A 14 1.37 11.84 -4.74
CA GLU A 14 2.38 10.77 -4.87
C GLU A 14 2.90 10.29 -3.50
N THR A 15 3.18 11.21 -2.58
CA THR A 15 3.63 10.86 -1.22
C THR A 15 2.51 10.22 -0.40
N ALA A 16 1.25 10.60 -0.62
CA ALA A 16 0.09 9.94 -0.02
C ALA A 16 -0.09 8.51 -0.56
N TYR A 17 0.05 8.30 -1.87
CA TYR A 17 0.05 6.97 -2.47
C TYR A 17 1.16 6.07 -1.88
N ILE A 18 2.40 6.57 -1.82
CA ILE A 18 3.52 5.82 -1.25
C ILE A 18 3.27 5.52 0.24
N ALA A 19 2.70 6.47 1.00
CA ALA A 19 2.34 6.23 2.40
C ALA A 19 1.31 5.09 2.53
N GLY A 20 0.31 5.02 1.66
CA GLY A 20 -0.66 3.91 1.60
C GLY A 20 0.01 2.56 1.35
N VAL A 21 0.91 2.49 0.37
CA VAL A 21 1.71 1.29 0.07
C VAL A 21 2.56 0.88 1.28
N ILE A 22 3.20 1.85 1.94
CA ILE A 22 4.04 1.58 3.11
C ILE A 22 3.20 1.10 4.28
N VAL A 23 1.99 1.63 4.48
CA VAL A 23 1.09 1.19 5.55
C VAL A 23 0.73 -0.28 5.38
N GLY A 24 0.42 -0.73 4.16
CA GLY A 24 0.09 -2.13 3.87
C GLY A 24 1.30 -3.07 3.90
N ASP A 25 2.17 -2.98 2.89
CA ASP A 25 3.28 -3.94 2.69
C ASP A 25 4.68 -3.39 3.08
N GLY A 26 4.73 -2.18 3.63
CA GLY A 26 5.98 -1.55 4.04
C GLY A 26 6.41 -1.86 5.47
N HIS A 27 7.68 -1.62 5.74
CA HIS A 27 8.27 -1.62 7.08
C HIS A 27 9.16 -0.39 7.26
N ILE A 28 8.93 0.34 8.34
CA ILE A 28 9.77 1.46 8.79
C ILE A 28 10.57 0.95 9.98
N SER A 29 11.89 0.97 9.90
CA SER A 29 12.75 0.46 10.97
C SER A 29 12.62 1.28 12.26
N ASN A 30 12.57 0.63 13.41
CA ASN A 30 12.79 1.27 14.71
C ASN A 30 14.14 0.87 15.32
N SER A 31 15.01 0.24 14.52
CA SER A 31 16.29 -0.28 14.98
C SER A 31 17.38 0.80 14.94
N HIS A 32 18.43 0.54 15.70
CA HIS A 32 19.70 1.25 15.58
C HIS A 32 20.64 0.46 14.68
N LYS A 33 21.59 1.14 14.05
CA LYS A 33 22.66 0.50 13.28
C LYS A 33 23.56 -0.30 14.23
N ALA A 34 24.06 -1.43 13.75
CA ALA A 34 25.08 -2.21 14.41
C ALA A 34 26.46 -1.55 14.23
N ASN A 35 26.59 -0.30 14.68
CA ASN A 35 27.84 0.44 14.73
C ASN A 35 28.08 0.97 16.14
N LEU A 36 29.32 1.39 16.43
CA LEU A 36 29.73 1.87 17.76
C LEU A 36 28.82 2.99 18.29
N THR A 37 28.40 3.90 17.41
CA THR A 37 27.54 5.02 17.77
C THR A 37 26.07 4.65 17.99
N LYS A 38 25.67 3.41 17.68
CA LYS A 38 24.28 2.92 17.69
C LYS A 38 23.32 3.94 17.06
N SER A 39 23.73 4.60 15.99
CA SER A 39 22.91 5.63 15.34
C SER A 39 21.62 5.02 14.77
N LYS A 40 20.51 5.78 14.73
CA LYS A 40 19.23 5.27 14.21
C LYS A 40 19.33 4.75 12.77
N ASP A 41 18.72 3.60 12.49
CA ASP A 41 18.63 3.06 11.12
C ASP A 41 17.38 3.59 10.42
N TYR A 42 17.57 4.61 9.58
CA TYR A 42 16.51 5.22 8.75
C TYR A 42 16.11 4.33 7.55
N LYS A 43 16.03 3.01 7.77
CA LYS A 43 15.69 2.02 6.76
C LYS A 43 14.18 1.94 6.60
N ILE A 44 13.76 1.94 5.34
CA ILE A 44 12.41 1.63 4.90
C ILE A 44 12.51 0.47 3.91
N ALA A 45 11.55 -0.45 4.01
CA ALA A 45 11.49 -1.66 3.21
C ALA A 45 10.07 -1.86 2.69
N ILE A 46 9.93 -2.38 1.48
CA ILE A 46 8.66 -2.85 0.91
C ILE A 46 8.94 -4.23 0.33
N GLU A 47 8.14 -5.24 0.71
CA GLU A 47 8.28 -6.62 0.23
C GLU A 47 6.98 -7.08 -0.44
N VAL A 48 7.05 -7.48 -1.71
CA VAL A 48 5.88 -7.94 -2.47
C VAL A 48 6.24 -9.10 -3.41
N ILE A 49 5.22 -9.80 -3.91
CA ILE A 49 5.40 -10.89 -4.89
C ILE A 49 5.44 -10.35 -6.32
N ASP A 50 4.67 -9.31 -6.62
CA ASP A 50 4.56 -8.71 -7.95
C ASP A 50 5.72 -7.73 -8.20
N LEU A 51 6.66 -8.14 -9.05
CA LEU A 51 7.80 -7.31 -9.45
C LEU A 51 7.37 -6.10 -10.29
N GLY A 52 6.34 -6.24 -11.13
CA GLY A 52 5.83 -5.15 -11.96
C GLY A 52 5.28 -4.02 -11.10
N PHE A 53 4.48 -4.37 -10.08
CA PHE A 53 4.04 -3.43 -9.06
C PHE A 53 5.20 -2.80 -8.30
N LEU A 54 6.17 -3.61 -7.82
CA LEU A 54 7.30 -3.08 -7.06
C LEU A 54 8.15 -2.10 -7.87
N LYS A 55 8.33 -2.31 -9.17
CA LYS A 55 9.02 -1.37 -10.08
C LYS A 55 8.31 -0.02 -10.19
N LYS A 56 6.97 0.00 -10.19
CA LYS A 56 6.19 1.25 -10.17
C LYS A 56 6.35 1.97 -8.85
N VAL A 57 6.33 1.24 -7.73
CA VAL A 57 6.58 1.79 -6.39
C VAL A 57 8.01 2.32 -6.28
N GLU A 58 9.01 1.61 -6.80
CA GLU A 58 10.40 2.06 -6.86
C GLU A 58 10.51 3.38 -7.65
N THR A 59 9.89 3.46 -8.83
CA THR A 59 9.88 4.67 -9.66
C THR A 59 9.27 5.86 -8.91
N SER A 60 8.14 5.62 -8.25
CA SER A 60 7.44 6.60 -7.41
C SER A 60 8.31 7.10 -6.26
N ILE A 61 9.00 6.19 -5.55
CA ILE A 61 9.90 6.58 -4.46
C ILE A 61 11.12 7.34 -5.00
N LYS A 62 11.67 6.92 -6.14
CA LYS A 62 12.82 7.59 -6.78
C LYS A 62 12.47 9.02 -7.23
N SER A 63 11.26 9.28 -7.70
CA SER A 63 10.84 10.65 -8.05
C SER A 63 10.76 11.57 -6.82
N VAL A 64 10.42 11.04 -5.65
CA VAL A 64 10.31 11.82 -4.40
C VAL A 64 11.67 12.04 -3.73
N ILE A 65 12.52 11.02 -3.65
CA ILE A 65 13.73 11.05 -2.78
C ILE A 65 15.04 10.78 -3.50
N GLN A 66 15.02 10.56 -4.82
CA GLN A 66 16.21 10.38 -5.67
C GLN A 66 17.18 9.31 -5.14
N THR A 67 16.64 8.25 -4.53
CA THR A 67 17.47 7.15 -3.99
C THR A 67 18.14 6.33 -5.09
N LYS A 68 19.39 5.91 -4.85
CA LYS A 68 20.13 4.99 -5.73
C LYS A 68 19.84 3.51 -5.44
N SER A 69 19.03 3.21 -4.42
CA SER A 69 18.65 1.84 -4.09
C SER A 69 17.94 1.16 -5.27
N THR A 70 18.06 -0.16 -5.33
CA THR A 70 17.46 -1.00 -6.37
C THR A 70 16.68 -2.15 -5.76
N ILE A 71 15.68 -2.64 -6.50
CA ILE A 71 14.94 -3.85 -6.13
C ILE A 71 15.87 -5.05 -6.13
N LYS A 72 15.69 -5.92 -5.14
CA LYS A 72 16.39 -7.20 -5.02
C LYS A 72 15.40 -8.35 -4.92
N LYS A 73 15.79 -9.49 -5.48
CA LYS A 73 15.05 -10.75 -5.31
C LYS A 73 15.46 -11.39 -3.99
N ARG A 74 14.48 -11.81 -3.19
CA ARG A 74 14.74 -12.57 -1.96
C ARG A 74 15.16 -14.01 -2.32
N PRO A 75 16.26 -14.52 -1.76
CA PRO A 75 16.61 -15.94 -1.91
C PRO A 75 15.45 -16.81 -1.46
N LYS A 76 15.15 -17.89 -2.21
CA LYS A 76 14.10 -18.84 -1.83
C LYS A 76 14.58 -19.63 -0.62
N ASN A 77 13.99 -19.40 0.55
CA ASN A 77 14.36 -20.15 1.75
C ASN A 77 13.76 -21.57 1.80
N ARG A 78 12.69 -21.87 1.03
CA ARG A 78 12.05 -23.20 0.90
C ARG A 78 11.32 -23.33 -0.46
N GLY A 79 11.16 -24.56 -0.98
CA GLY A 79 10.58 -24.90 -2.29
C GLY A 79 9.17 -24.35 -2.61
N ASN A 80 8.76 -24.47 -3.88
CA ASN A 80 7.49 -24.05 -4.55
C ASN A 80 6.85 -22.68 -4.23
N ARG A 81 7.37 -21.88 -3.28
CA ARG A 81 6.86 -20.52 -3.03
C ARG A 81 7.28 -19.57 -4.14
N LYS A 82 6.35 -18.67 -4.51
CA LYS A 82 6.64 -17.55 -5.41
C LYS A 82 7.80 -16.73 -4.83
N SER A 83 8.69 -16.26 -5.69
CA SER A 83 9.79 -15.41 -5.26
C SER A 83 9.26 -14.09 -4.75
N LEU A 84 9.73 -13.68 -3.58
CA LEU A 84 9.50 -12.34 -3.04
C LEU A 84 10.56 -11.38 -3.57
N TYR A 85 10.16 -10.15 -3.83
CA TYR A 85 11.03 -9.05 -4.17
C TYR A 85 10.97 -8.02 -3.05
N TYR A 86 12.10 -7.38 -2.77
CA TYR A 86 12.17 -6.36 -1.75
C TYR A 86 12.87 -5.11 -2.27
N PHE A 87 12.34 -3.96 -1.91
CA PHE A 87 12.95 -2.67 -2.14
C PHE A 87 13.31 -2.03 -0.81
N ASN A 88 14.62 -2.05 -0.50
CA ASN A 88 15.16 -1.50 0.74
C ASN A 88 15.96 -0.26 0.44
N PHE A 89 15.68 0.83 1.13
CA PHE A 89 16.41 2.08 1.00
C PHE A 89 16.54 2.77 2.36
N ARG A 90 17.48 3.71 2.45
CA ARG A 90 17.74 4.51 3.64
C ARG A 90 17.69 5.97 3.29
N ASN A 91 16.76 6.70 3.87
CA ASN A 91 16.63 8.13 3.66
C ASN A 91 16.09 8.80 4.92
N LYS A 92 16.91 9.64 5.55
CA LYS A 92 16.59 10.28 6.83
C LYS A 92 15.40 11.24 6.70
N SER A 93 15.33 12.03 5.64
CA SER A 93 14.22 12.96 5.37
C SER A 93 12.90 12.23 5.18
N PHE A 94 12.88 11.18 4.37
CA PHE A 94 11.67 10.40 4.11
C PHE A 94 11.21 9.60 5.32
N TYR A 95 12.16 9.11 6.12
CA TYR A 95 11.85 8.49 7.40
C TYR A 95 11.05 9.44 8.30
N TYR A 96 11.57 10.64 8.56
CA TYR A 96 10.89 11.62 9.41
C TYR A 96 9.63 12.21 8.78
N PHE A 97 9.57 12.28 7.45
CA PHE A 97 8.33 12.59 6.77
C PHE A 97 7.23 11.57 7.12
N LEU A 98 7.53 10.26 7.05
CA LEU A 98 6.56 9.23 7.40
C LEU A 98 6.23 9.23 8.90
N THR A 99 7.24 9.28 9.77
CA THR A 99 7.04 9.11 11.22
C THR A 99 6.54 10.38 11.90
N ASP A 100 7.17 11.52 11.62
CA ASP A 100 6.94 12.74 12.39
C ASP A 100 5.95 13.65 11.68
N THR A 101 6.03 13.74 10.34
CA THR A 101 5.14 14.61 9.56
C THR A 101 3.76 13.97 9.32
N LEU A 102 3.73 12.66 9.03
CA LEU A 102 2.51 11.90 8.80
C LEU A 102 2.06 11.06 10.01
N GLY A 103 2.89 10.88 11.03
CA GLY A 103 2.50 10.11 12.23
C GLY A 103 2.43 8.60 12.02
N ILE A 104 3.06 8.05 10.98
CA ILE A 104 3.04 6.60 10.71
C ILE A 104 4.05 5.92 11.64
N PRO A 105 3.61 4.97 12.50
CA PRO A 105 4.50 4.37 13.49
C PRO A 105 5.64 3.57 12.84
N ALA A 106 6.83 3.66 13.41
CA ALA A 106 7.96 2.78 13.10
C ALA A 106 7.85 1.44 13.86
N GLY A 107 8.43 0.38 13.31
CA GLY A 107 8.43 -0.95 13.92
C GLY A 107 7.14 -1.73 13.68
N ARG A 108 6.54 -2.30 14.73
CA ARG A 108 5.31 -3.10 14.65
C ARG A 108 4.10 -2.16 14.53
N LYS A 109 3.51 -2.10 13.34
CA LYS A 109 2.40 -1.19 13.00
C LYS A 109 1.00 -1.81 13.11
N CYS A 110 0.94 -3.15 13.24
CA CYS A 110 -0.24 -3.94 12.90
C CYS A 110 -1.52 -3.59 13.69
N SER A 111 -1.41 -2.98 14.88
CA SER A 111 -2.55 -2.68 15.75
C SER A 111 -2.84 -1.19 15.94
N SER A 112 -1.90 -0.30 15.60
CA SER A 112 -1.95 1.13 15.96
C SER A 112 -1.98 2.07 14.76
N VAL A 113 -1.69 1.58 13.55
CA VAL A 113 -1.65 2.44 12.36
C VAL A 113 -3.04 3.00 12.03
N ARG A 114 -3.07 4.28 11.66
CA ARG A 114 -4.23 5.06 11.22
C ARG A 114 -3.94 5.72 9.88
N ILE A 115 -4.96 6.27 9.23
CA ILE A 115 -4.74 7.18 8.11
C ILE A 115 -4.20 8.51 8.68
N PRO A 116 -3.06 9.03 8.19
CA PRO A 116 -2.51 10.30 8.67
C PRO A 116 -3.53 11.43 8.61
N GLN A 117 -3.65 12.25 9.67
CA GLN A 117 -4.66 13.32 9.73
C GLN A 117 -4.56 14.30 8.54
N LYS A 118 -3.33 14.64 8.12
CA LYS A 118 -3.06 15.52 6.97
C LYS A 118 -3.58 14.94 5.65
N ILE A 119 -3.61 13.61 5.53
CA ILE A 119 -4.22 12.90 4.41
C ILE A 119 -5.74 12.83 4.61
N PHE A 120 -6.19 12.54 5.84
CA PHE A 120 -7.59 12.35 6.19
C PHE A 120 -8.47 13.56 5.92
N ILE A 121 -7.95 14.79 5.93
CA ILE A 121 -8.75 15.99 5.69
C ILE A 121 -8.84 16.42 4.21
N CYS A 122 -8.04 15.83 3.31
CA CYS A 122 -8.00 16.25 1.91
C CYS A 122 -8.40 15.11 0.96
N MET A 123 -9.50 15.30 0.24
CA MET A 123 -10.08 14.25 -0.62
C MET A 123 -9.09 13.71 -1.66
N SER A 124 -8.28 14.56 -2.30
CA SER A 124 -7.31 14.06 -3.30
C SER A 124 -6.24 13.17 -2.65
N LEU A 125 -5.74 13.56 -1.47
CA LEU A 125 -4.76 12.76 -0.72
C LEU A 125 -5.37 11.44 -0.23
N GLN A 126 -6.60 11.48 0.28
CA GLN A 126 -7.34 10.28 0.67
C GLN A 126 -7.41 9.29 -0.51
N LYS A 127 -7.81 9.72 -1.71
CA LYS A 127 -7.90 8.87 -2.92
C LYS A 127 -6.58 8.16 -3.19
N HIS A 128 -5.48 8.90 -3.19
CA HIS A 128 -4.16 8.35 -3.48
C HIS A 128 -3.67 7.41 -2.38
N PHE A 129 -3.87 7.76 -1.10
CA PHE A 129 -3.53 6.88 0.01
C PHE A 129 -4.33 5.57 -0.02
N ILE A 130 -5.64 5.65 -0.23
CA ILE A 130 -6.52 4.47 -0.35
C ILE A 130 -6.13 3.63 -1.57
N ALA A 131 -5.73 4.24 -2.69
CA ALA A 131 -5.21 3.53 -3.85
C ALA A 131 -3.93 2.74 -3.52
N GLY A 132 -2.96 3.38 -2.86
CA GLY A 132 -1.73 2.69 -2.42
C GLY A 132 -2.00 1.55 -1.45
N LEU A 133 -2.92 1.75 -0.51
CA LEU A 133 -3.34 0.71 0.45
C LEU A 133 -4.10 -0.44 -0.24
N PHE A 134 -4.94 -0.15 -1.23
CA PHE A 134 -5.68 -1.18 -1.97
C PHE A 134 -4.75 -1.99 -2.88
N ASP A 135 -3.77 -1.34 -3.52
CA ASP A 135 -2.78 -2.01 -4.34
C ASP A 135 -1.90 -3.01 -3.56
N THR A 136 -1.79 -2.85 -2.24
CA THR A 136 -1.12 -3.81 -1.33
C THR A 136 -2.11 -4.78 -0.66
N ASP A 137 -2.98 -4.27 0.21
CA ASP A 137 -3.84 -5.07 1.10
C ASP A 137 -5.27 -5.26 0.58
N GLY A 138 -5.64 -4.52 -0.47
CA GLY A 138 -6.93 -4.65 -1.13
C GLY A 138 -7.02 -5.88 -2.04
N GLY A 139 -8.23 -6.37 -2.25
CA GLY A 139 -8.46 -7.48 -3.17
C GLY A 139 -9.86 -8.05 -3.10
N ILE A 140 -10.02 -9.23 -3.70
CA ILE A 140 -11.28 -9.98 -3.73
C ILE A 140 -11.60 -10.51 -2.34
N ARG A 141 -12.85 -10.32 -1.91
CA ARG A 141 -13.42 -10.91 -0.69
C ARG A 141 -14.79 -11.54 -1.01
N GLY A 142 -14.82 -12.86 -1.22
CA GLY A 142 -16.01 -13.54 -1.72
C GLY A 142 -16.32 -13.10 -3.16
N ASN A 143 -17.54 -12.61 -3.41
CA ASN A 143 -17.97 -12.11 -4.72
C ASN A 143 -17.86 -10.58 -4.86
N THR A 144 -17.05 -9.95 -4.01
CA THR A 144 -16.84 -8.50 -4.03
C THR A 144 -15.37 -8.15 -3.77
N ILE A 145 -15.07 -6.87 -3.60
CA ILE A 145 -13.75 -6.34 -3.25
C ILE A 145 -13.75 -5.74 -1.86
N GLY A 146 -12.57 -5.59 -1.28
CA GLY A 146 -12.45 -5.06 0.06
C GLY A 146 -11.03 -4.92 0.56
N PHE A 147 -10.94 -4.56 1.83
CA PHE A 147 -9.70 -4.40 2.60
C PHE A 147 -9.65 -5.42 3.73
N THR A 148 -8.44 -5.70 4.20
CA THR A 148 -8.20 -6.51 5.39
C THR A 148 -7.03 -5.93 6.16
N SER A 149 -7.18 -5.69 7.46
CA SER A 149 -6.06 -5.28 8.30
C SER A 149 -6.22 -5.82 9.72
N ALA A 150 -5.09 -5.96 10.42
CA ALA A 150 -5.09 -6.20 11.86
C ALA A 150 -5.37 -4.91 12.66
N SER A 151 -5.27 -3.73 12.04
CA SER A 151 -5.54 -2.46 12.69
C SER A 151 -7.02 -2.10 12.54
N LYS A 152 -7.75 -2.13 13.67
CA LYS A 152 -9.13 -1.65 13.71
C LYS A 152 -9.20 -0.18 13.32
N LEU A 153 -8.28 0.62 13.85
CA LEU A 153 -8.26 2.06 13.66
C LEU A 153 -8.09 2.43 12.18
N LEU A 154 -7.22 1.70 11.46
CA LEU A 154 -7.08 1.87 10.01
C LEU A 154 -8.38 1.55 9.27
N MET A 155 -9.04 0.44 9.62
CA MET A 155 -10.31 0.07 8.97
C MET A 155 -11.45 1.03 9.32
N ASP A 156 -11.52 1.54 10.55
CA ASP A 156 -12.49 2.58 10.93
C ASP A 156 -12.29 3.85 10.08
N ASP A 157 -11.04 4.31 9.92
CA ASP A 157 -10.70 5.48 9.11
C ASP A 157 -11.03 5.26 7.63
N VAL A 158 -10.72 4.08 7.07
CA VAL A 158 -11.13 3.70 5.71
C VAL A 158 -12.65 3.73 5.58
N GLY A 159 -13.38 3.15 6.54
CA GLY A 159 -14.84 3.13 6.53
C GLY A 159 -15.46 4.54 6.56
N MET A 160 -14.90 5.45 7.36
CA MET A 160 -15.32 6.86 7.38
C MET A 160 -15.10 7.54 6.03
N ILE A 161 -13.93 7.36 5.41
CA ILE A 161 -13.64 7.91 4.09
C ILE A 161 -14.61 7.36 3.04
N LEU A 162 -14.82 6.04 3.01
CA LEU A 162 -15.73 5.40 2.05
C LEU A 162 -17.17 5.89 2.22
N LYS A 163 -17.64 6.05 3.47
CA LYS A 163 -18.96 6.60 3.77
C LYS A 163 -19.09 8.04 3.26
N ASN A 164 -18.07 8.87 3.49
CA ASN A 164 -18.05 10.26 3.01
C ASN A 164 -18.03 10.37 1.48
N TRP A 165 -17.43 9.40 0.80
CA TRP A 165 -17.47 9.28 -0.66
C TRP A 165 -18.75 8.62 -1.20
N GLY A 166 -19.69 8.25 -0.32
CA GLY A 166 -20.97 7.65 -0.71
C GLY A 166 -20.88 6.18 -1.14
N PHE A 167 -19.84 5.45 -0.75
CA PHE A 167 -19.72 4.00 -0.97
C PHE A 167 -20.40 3.21 0.14
N ARG A 168 -21.17 2.18 -0.24
CA ARG A 168 -21.75 1.24 0.71
C ARG A 168 -20.80 0.06 0.92
N PHE A 169 -20.63 -0.34 2.17
CA PHE A 169 -19.77 -1.44 2.56
C PHE A 169 -20.28 -2.15 3.81
N TYR A 170 -19.81 -3.38 4.01
CA TYR A 170 -19.96 -4.13 5.25
C TYR A 170 -18.63 -4.11 6.02
N SER A 171 -18.70 -3.97 7.34
CA SER A 171 -17.55 -4.15 8.23
C SER A 171 -17.59 -5.54 8.84
N GLU A 172 -16.43 -6.18 8.94
CA GLU A 172 -16.28 -7.54 9.48
C GLU A 172 -15.17 -7.57 10.53
N LYS A 173 -15.31 -8.49 11.50
CA LYS A 173 -14.28 -8.82 12.49
C LYS A 173 -14.21 -10.33 12.64
N TRP A 174 -13.00 -10.88 12.63
CA TRP A 174 -12.78 -12.31 12.88
C TRP A 174 -11.43 -12.55 13.58
N LEU A 175 -11.32 -13.65 14.32
CA LEU A 175 -10.05 -14.09 14.90
C LEU A 175 -9.24 -14.82 13.82
N ASN A 176 -8.04 -14.33 13.55
CA ASN A 176 -7.07 -15.05 12.73
C ASN A 176 -6.35 -16.10 13.58
N GLN A 177 -6.69 -17.37 13.39
CA GLN A 177 -6.14 -18.49 14.18
C GLN A 177 -4.62 -18.65 14.02
N LYS A 178 -4.05 -18.31 12.86
CA LYS A 178 -2.60 -18.40 12.64
C LYS A 178 -1.82 -17.40 13.47
N TYR A 179 -2.36 -16.18 13.63
CA TYR A 179 -1.68 -15.09 14.31
C TYR A 179 -2.25 -14.77 15.69
N GLN A 180 -3.25 -15.54 16.14
CA GLN A 180 -3.96 -15.41 17.41
C GLN A 180 -4.35 -13.96 17.72
N ARG A 181 -4.94 -13.28 16.72
CA ARG A 181 -5.37 -11.88 16.84
C ARG A 181 -6.56 -11.56 15.96
N ASN A 182 -7.32 -10.54 16.35
CA ASN A 182 -8.43 -10.04 15.55
C ASN A 182 -7.94 -9.38 14.26
N TYR A 183 -8.66 -9.65 13.19
CA TYR A 183 -8.57 -8.97 11.91
C TYR A 183 -9.90 -8.28 11.63
N TYR A 184 -9.81 -7.19 10.90
CA TYR A 184 -10.91 -6.32 10.53
C TYR A 184 -10.96 -6.21 9.01
N GLY A 185 -12.16 -6.24 8.46
CA GLY A 185 -12.38 -6.20 7.03
C GLY A 185 -13.43 -5.19 6.65
N ILE A 186 -13.27 -4.64 5.45
CA ILE A 186 -14.30 -3.86 4.77
C ILE A 186 -14.60 -4.59 3.47
N LYS A 187 -15.88 -4.86 3.20
CA LYS A 187 -16.37 -5.42 1.94
C LYS A 187 -17.25 -4.39 1.25
N ILE A 188 -16.82 -3.90 0.10
CA ILE A 188 -17.60 -2.95 -0.70
C ILE A 188 -18.80 -3.70 -1.29
N TYR A 189 -19.94 -3.04 -1.45
CA TYR A 189 -21.10 -3.69 -2.08
C TYR A 189 -20.79 -4.01 -3.54
N LYS A 190 -21.22 -5.19 -4.05
CA LYS A 190 -20.94 -5.62 -5.44
C LYS A 190 -21.28 -4.54 -6.47
N ARG A 191 -22.44 -3.89 -6.32
CA ARG A 191 -22.90 -2.78 -7.19
C ARG A 191 -22.02 -1.53 -7.19
N ASP A 192 -21.24 -1.32 -6.13
CA ASP A 192 -20.37 -0.15 -5.99
C ASP A 192 -18.90 -0.49 -6.34
N SER A 193 -18.57 -1.77 -6.63
CA SER A 193 -17.20 -2.24 -6.87
C SER A 193 -16.53 -1.59 -8.09
N ASP A 194 -17.22 -1.56 -9.22
CA ASP A 194 -16.67 -0.95 -10.46
C ASP A 194 -16.44 0.55 -10.28
N ARG A 195 -17.45 1.25 -9.73
CA ARG A 195 -17.35 2.67 -9.38
C ARG A 195 -16.16 2.91 -8.46
N PHE A 196 -15.94 2.04 -7.48
CA PHE A 196 -14.83 2.18 -6.53
C PHE A 196 -13.47 2.02 -7.22
N LEU A 197 -13.29 0.99 -8.05
CA LEU A 197 -12.02 0.76 -8.74
C LEU A 197 -11.68 1.90 -9.70
N LYS A 198 -12.67 2.43 -10.42
CA LYS A 198 -12.51 3.60 -11.31
C LYS A 198 -12.25 4.91 -10.57
N TYR A 199 -12.72 5.01 -9.33
CA TYR A 199 -12.54 6.21 -8.50
C TYR A 199 -11.11 6.37 -7.98
N LEU A 200 -10.33 5.29 -7.93
CA LEU A 200 -8.99 5.26 -7.36
C LEU A 200 -7.89 5.30 -8.44
N PRO A 201 -6.82 6.08 -8.25
CA PRO A 201 -5.64 6.08 -9.13
C PRO A 201 -4.73 4.86 -8.86
N LEU A 202 -5.23 3.66 -9.12
CA LEU A 202 -4.54 2.39 -8.88
C LEU A 202 -3.38 2.19 -9.85
N LYS A 203 -2.25 1.68 -9.34
CA LYS A 203 -1.03 1.40 -10.13
C LYS A 203 -0.76 -0.10 -10.27
N ASN A 204 -1.39 -1.00 -9.49
CA ASN A 204 -1.19 -2.45 -9.62
C ASN A 204 -2.10 -3.08 -10.71
N LYS A 205 -1.60 -3.10 -11.95
CA LYS A 205 -2.33 -3.64 -13.11
C LYS A 205 -2.64 -5.14 -12.99
N GLU A 206 -1.69 -5.95 -12.52
CA GLU A 206 -1.90 -7.41 -12.39
C GLU A 206 -3.01 -7.72 -11.37
N LYS A 207 -3.07 -6.96 -10.27
CA LYS A 207 -4.15 -7.06 -9.29
C LYS A 207 -5.49 -6.63 -9.90
N LEU A 208 -5.52 -5.52 -10.63
CA LEU A 208 -6.71 -5.06 -11.33
C LEU A 208 -7.27 -6.14 -12.27
N GLU A 209 -6.44 -6.73 -13.12
CA GLU A 209 -6.86 -7.79 -14.04
C GLU A 209 -7.45 -9.02 -13.32
N LYS A 210 -6.95 -9.35 -12.13
CA LYS A 210 -7.52 -10.44 -11.31
C LYS A 210 -8.86 -10.05 -10.71
N VAL A 211 -8.96 -8.84 -10.18
CA VAL A 211 -10.19 -8.31 -9.60
C VAL A 211 -11.28 -8.20 -10.66
N PHE A 212 -10.99 -7.64 -11.83
CA PHE A 212 -11.96 -7.49 -12.92
C PHE A 212 -12.49 -8.83 -13.43
N ARG A 213 -11.60 -9.83 -13.61
CA ARG A 213 -12.01 -11.19 -14.02
C ARG A 213 -12.95 -11.88 -13.03
N HIS A 214 -12.90 -11.50 -11.75
CA HIS A 214 -13.68 -12.15 -10.69
C HIS A 214 -15.00 -11.45 -10.38
N VAL A 215 -15.15 -10.16 -10.73
CA VAL A 215 -16.29 -9.34 -10.32
C VAL A 215 -17.39 -9.24 -11.40
N ASP A 216 -17.31 -10.01 -12.49
CA ASP A 216 -18.21 -9.94 -13.65
C ASP A 216 -18.31 -8.51 -14.22
N VAL A 217 -17.17 -7.83 -14.36
CA VAL A 217 -17.16 -6.45 -14.88
C VAL A 217 -17.18 -6.49 -16.41
N PRO A 218 -18.14 -5.82 -17.09
CA PRO A 218 -18.22 -5.83 -18.56
C PRO A 218 -16.94 -5.30 -19.21
N GLU A 219 -16.42 -6.06 -20.18
CA GLU A 219 -15.14 -5.85 -20.87
C GLU A 219 -15.01 -4.47 -21.57
N TRP A 220 -16.12 -3.77 -21.79
CA TRP A 220 -16.18 -2.51 -22.54
C TRP A 220 -15.72 -1.28 -21.75
N SER A 221 -15.44 -1.42 -20.46
CA SER A 221 -15.07 -0.28 -19.60
C SER A 221 -13.58 -0.17 -19.30
N ASN A 222 -12.76 -0.93 -20.03
CA ASN A 222 -11.40 -1.24 -19.62
C ASN A 222 -10.35 -0.15 -19.82
N GLY A 223 -10.46 0.79 -20.76
CA GLY A 223 -9.40 1.81 -20.99
C GLY A 223 -7.97 1.25 -21.14
N LEU A 224 -7.85 -0.07 -21.28
CA LEU A 224 -6.65 -0.85 -21.46
C LEU A 224 -6.60 -1.09 -22.96
N ASP A 225 -5.55 -0.56 -23.59
CA ASP A 225 -5.29 -0.74 -25.01
C ASP A 225 -5.46 -2.21 -25.42
N ASN A 226 -6.32 -2.44 -26.41
CA ASN A 226 -6.71 -3.75 -26.96
C ASN A 226 -5.54 -4.51 -27.62
N SER A 227 -4.35 -3.91 -27.68
CA SER A 227 -3.15 -4.50 -28.29
C SER A 227 -2.58 -5.74 -27.56
N LEU A 228 -2.98 -5.99 -26.30
CA LEU A 228 -2.47 -7.13 -25.50
C LEU A 228 -3.32 -8.41 -25.58
N MET A 229 -4.46 -8.42 -26.30
CA MET A 229 -5.37 -9.57 -26.33
C MET A 229 -5.16 -10.55 -27.51
N LYS A 230 -4.20 -10.33 -28.40
CA LYS A 230 -3.91 -11.26 -29.51
C LYS A 230 -2.89 -12.34 -29.16
N ILE A 231 -3.10 -13.13 -28.11
CA ILE A 231 -2.49 -14.47 -28.03
C ILE A 231 -3.47 -15.40 -27.33
N LYS A 232 -4.33 -16.03 -28.13
CA LYS A 232 -4.87 -17.38 -27.93
C LYS A 232 -5.65 -17.75 -29.20
N SER A 233 -4.90 -18.31 -30.16
CA SER A 233 -5.42 -19.29 -31.12
C SER A 233 -5.07 -20.66 -30.60
#